data_AF-A0A6C0KAA5-F1
#
_entry.id   AF-A0A6C0KAA5-F1
#
_cell.length_a   1.000
_cell.length_b   1.000
_cell.length_c   1.000
_cell.angle_alpha   90.00
_cell.angle_beta   90.00
_cell.angle_gamma   90.00
#
_symmetry.space_group_name_H-M   'P 1'
#
loop_
_entity.id
_entity.type
_entity.pdbx_description
1 polymer ?
#
loop_
_entity_poly.entity_id
_entity_poly.type
_entity_poly.pdbx_seq_one_letter_code
_entity_poly.pdbx_strand_id
1 'polypeptide(L)'
;MTDLIKFQDRIYAKDQRRLLVWDSAWDSFRPCEQIVWNPATRQVEPFFGQYCSELFDIAYGFAGTKTQCIEFTDKVIDKLGEARELEDTEFWSWTEQNTEWFFDRPIVLHPCVKGKPSRSQYLTIMNLRAKTARRIPRQIRGTFKQRKH
;
A
#
# COMPACT_ATOMS: atom_id res chain seq x y z
N MET A 1 -10.16 2.99 21.11
CA MET A 1 -11.00 2.42 20.04
C MET A 1 -10.07 1.59 19.18
N THR A 2 -10.36 0.30 19.03
CA THR A 2 -9.52 -0.61 18.24
C THR A 2 -10.14 -0.68 16.86
N ASP A 3 -9.58 0.06 15.92
CA ASP A 3 -10.15 0.16 14.58
C ASP A 3 -9.59 -0.96 13.70
N LEU A 4 -10.47 -1.90 13.34
CA LEU A 4 -10.22 -2.92 12.33
C LEU A 4 -10.58 -2.37 10.95
N ILE A 5 -9.66 -2.51 10.01
CA ILE A 5 -9.84 -2.01 8.66
C ILE A 5 -9.59 -3.12 7.66
N LYS A 6 -10.43 -3.18 6.63
CA LYS A 6 -10.24 -4.05 5.49
C LYS A 6 -9.66 -3.25 4.32
N PHE A 7 -8.64 -3.80 3.67
CA PHE A 7 -8.07 -3.24 2.45
C PHE A 7 -7.53 -4.36 1.56
N GLN A 8 -7.94 -4.40 0.28
CA GLN A 8 -7.53 -5.42 -0.69
C GLN A 8 -7.59 -6.86 -0.14
N ASP A 9 -8.73 -7.20 0.48
CA ASP A 9 -9.01 -8.50 1.12
C ASP A 9 -8.14 -8.88 2.33
N ARG A 10 -7.41 -7.93 2.91
CA ARG A 10 -6.68 -8.11 4.16
C ARG A 10 -7.28 -7.26 5.27
N ILE A 11 -7.26 -7.81 6.49
CA ILE A 11 -7.68 -7.08 7.68
C ILE A 11 -6.43 -6.59 8.40
N TYR A 12 -6.42 -5.29 8.68
CA TYR A 12 -5.38 -4.58 9.39
C TYR A 12 -5.94 -4.02 10.69
N ALA A 13 -5.05 -3.87 11.66
CA ALA A 13 -5.37 -3.23 12.91
C ALA A 13 -4.18 -2.40 13.40
N LYS A 14 -4.45 -1.57 14.42
CA LYS A 14 -3.41 -0.85 15.13
C LYS A 14 -3.48 -1.14 16.62
N ASP A 15 -2.32 -1.45 17.19
CA ASP A 15 -2.13 -1.52 18.65
C ASP A 15 -0.99 -0.59 19.06
N GLN A 16 -1.30 0.47 19.82
CA GLN A 16 -0.30 1.43 20.33
C GLN A 16 0.68 1.94 19.24
N ARG A 17 0.16 2.30 18.06
CA ARG A 17 0.90 2.71 16.84
C ARG A 17 1.68 1.61 16.11
N ARG A 18 1.57 0.35 16.55
CA ARG A 18 2.08 -0.80 15.78
C ARG A 18 1.03 -1.26 14.79
N LEU A 19 1.46 -1.52 13.56
CA LEU A 19 0.60 -2.10 12.54
C LEU A 19 0.53 -3.61 12.75
N LEU A 20 -0.69 -4.11 12.75
CA LEU A 20 -0.99 -5.53 12.85
C LEU A 20 -1.73 -5.96 11.57
N VAL A 21 -1.46 -7.16 11.11
CA VAL A 21 -2.17 -7.79 9.98
C VAL A 21 -2.75 -9.12 10.44
N TRP A 22 -4.02 -9.36 10.09
CA TRP A 22 -4.66 -10.66 10.32
C TRP A 22 -4.05 -11.71 9.40
N ASP A 23 -3.59 -12.82 9.97
CA ASP A 23 -3.10 -13.97 9.23
C ASP A 23 -3.97 -15.19 9.55
N SER A 24 -4.82 -15.58 8.59
CA SER A 24 -5.73 -16.71 8.74
C SER A 24 -5.02 -18.05 8.87
N ALA A 25 -3.76 -18.17 8.44
CA ALA A 25 -3.01 -19.42 8.64
C ALA A 25 -2.60 -19.61 10.11
N TRP A 26 -2.55 -18.52 10.87
CA TRP A 26 -2.10 -18.49 12.27
C TRP A 26 -3.25 -18.17 13.23
N ASP A 27 -4.45 -17.91 12.70
CA ASP A 27 -5.63 -17.42 13.41
C ASP A 27 -5.30 -16.30 14.41
N SER A 28 -4.39 -15.40 14.01
CA SER A 28 -3.86 -14.36 14.88
C SER A 28 -3.48 -13.13 14.08
N PHE A 29 -3.61 -11.97 14.73
CA PHE A 29 -2.91 -10.78 14.29
C PHE A 29 -1.41 -10.95 14.45
N ARG A 30 -0.65 -10.45 13.49
CA ARG A 30 0.81 -10.43 13.49
C ARG A 30 1.32 -9.01 13.33
N PRO A 31 2.42 -8.65 14.00
CA PRO A 31 3.04 -7.36 13.80
C PRO A 31 3.69 -7.29 12.42
N CYS A 32 3.58 -6.14 11.78
CA CYS A 32 4.40 -5.79 10.62
C CYS A 32 5.12 -4.47 10.88
N GLU A 33 6.29 -4.33 10.27
CA GLU A 33 7.09 -3.13 10.40
C GLU A 33 6.46 -1.99 9.59
N GLN A 34 6.02 -2.33 8.37
CA GLN A 34 5.43 -1.40 7.43
C GLN A 34 4.39 -2.10 6.57
N ILE A 35 3.40 -1.37 6.07
CA ILE A 35 2.60 -1.78 4.92
C ILE A 35 3.19 -1.09 3.69
N VAL A 36 3.44 -1.83 2.62
CA VAL A 36 4.17 -1.36 1.45
C VAL A 36 3.49 -1.79 0.16
N TRP A 37 3.64 -1.02 -0.90
CA TRP A 37 3.27 -1.42 -2.25
C TRP A 37 4.47 -2.04 -2.95
N ASN A 38 4.31 -3.26 -3.44
CA ASN A 38 5.33 -3.98 -4.19
C ASN A 38 5.05 -3.87 -5.70
N PRO A 39 5.92 -3.20 -6.48
CA PRO A 39 5.74 -3.05 -7.91
C PRO A 39 5.87 -4.36 -8.70
N ALA A 40 6.55 -5.38 -8.15
CA ALA A 40 6.71 -6.68 -8.81
C ALA A 40 5.42 -7.50 -8.77
N THR A 41 4.72 -7.51 -7.63
CA THR A 41 3.44 -8.21 -7.45
C THR A 41 2.24 -7.32 -7.80
N ARG A 42 2.43 -5.99 -7.81
CA ARG A 42 1.41 -4.94 -7.99
C ARG A 42 0.39 -4.92 -6.86
N GLN A 43 0.78 -5.38 -5.68
CA GLN A 43 -0.09 -5.53 -4.52
C GLN A 43 0.44 -4.74 -3.33
N VAL A 44 -0.46 -4.37 -2.42
CA VAL A 44 -0.10 -3.87 -1.11
C VAL A 44 0.10 -5.04 -0.16
N GLU A 45 1.25 -5.08 0.50
CA GLU A 45 1.65 -6.17 1.36
C GLU A 45 2.30 -5.72 2.67
N PRO A 46 2.10 -6.50 3.75
CA PRO A 46 2.84 -6.27 4.99
C PRO A 46 4.31 -6.61 4.79
N PHE A 47 5.18 -5.66 5.12
CA PHE A 47 6.61 -5.87 5.24
C PHE A 47 6.91 -6.22 6.71
N PHE A 48 7.32 -7.47 6.94
CA PHE A 48 7.58 -8.00 8.28
C PHE A 48 8.98 -7.67 8.80
N GLY A 49 9.97 -7.42 7.93
CA GLY A 49 11.32 -7.00 8.30
C GLY A 49 11.89 -7.79 9.48
N GLN A 50 12.15 -7.09 10.60
CA GLN A 50 12.73 -7.69 11.82
C GLN A 50 11.93 -8.85 12.41
N TYR A 51 10.60 -8.88 12.20
CA TYR A 51 9.72 -9.93 12.73
C TYR A 51 9.95 -11.29 12.07
N CYS A 52 10.60 -11.33 10.90
CA CYS A 52 10.88 -12.55 10.14
C CYS A 52 12.38 -12.72 9.85
N SER A 53 13.25 -12.20 10.72
CA SER A 53 14.70 -12.17 10.49
C SER A 53 15.39 -13.56 10.50
N GLU A 54 14.94 -14.49 11.33
CA GLU A 54 15.49 -15.85 11.44
C GLU A 54 14.37 -16.90 11.37
N LEU A 55 14.44 -17.81 10.40
CA LEU A 55 13.38 -18.79 10.11
C LEU A 55 13.20 -19.80 11.24
N PHE A 56 14.26 -20.11 11.98
CA PHE A 56 14.23 -21.09 13.09
C PHE A 56 13.91 -20.46 14.44
N ASP A 57 13.55 -19.18 14.48
CA ASP A 57 13.11 -18.54 15.71
C ASP A 57 11.78 -19.14 16.19
N ILE A 58 11.71 -19.50 17.47
CA ILE A 58 10.50 -19.96 18.14
C ILE A 58 9.41 -18.88 18.11
N ALA A 59 9.82 -17.61 18.10
CA ALA A 59 8.96 -16.44 17.98
C ALA A 59 8.92 -15.85 16.57
N TYR A 60 9.23 -16.65 15.53
CA TYR A 60 9.14 -16.22 14.13
C TYR A 60 7.79 -15.55 13.83
N GLY A 61 7.84 -14.43 13.12
CA GLY A 61 6.66 -13.62 12.80
C GLY A 61 6.20 -12.67 13.92
N PHE A 62 6.78 -12.75 15.13
CA PHE A 62 6.38 -11.94 16.29
C PHE A 62 7.54 -11.20 16.99
N ALA A 63 8.79 -11.64 16.85
CA ALA A 63 9.98 -11.08 17.52
C ALA A 63 9.75 -10.78 19.02
N GLY A 64 9.16 -11.74 19.75
CA GLY A 64 8.88 -11.60 21.20
C GLY A 64 7.58 -10.89 21.57
N THR A 65 6.81 -10.37 20.61
CA THR A 65 5.50 -9.72 20.86
C THR A 65 4.30 -10.67 20.79
N LYS A 66 4.55 -11.98 20.77
CA LYS A 66 3.55 -13.02 20.53
C LYS A 66 2.37 -12.95 21.52
N THR A 67 2.66 -12.83 22.82
CA THR A 67 1.62 -12.74 23.85
C THR A 67 0.70 -11.54 23.65
N GLN A 68 1.28 -10.37 23.37
CA GLN A 68 0.51 -9.14 23.12
C GLN A 68 -0.38 -9.28 21.88
N CYS A 69 0.11 -9.94 20.82
CA CYS A 69 -0.67 -10.15 19.60
C CYS A 69 -1.82 -11.15 19.80
N ILE A 70 -1.62 -12.18 20.62
CA ILE A 70 -2.68 -13.12 21.01
C ILE A 70 -3.73 -12.41 21.86
N GLU A 71 -3.30 -11.69 22.91
CA GLU A 71 -4.21 -10.90 23.75
C GLU A 71 -4.98 -9.85 22.96
N PHE A 72 -4.36 -9.26 21.93
CA PHE A 72 -5.03 -8.35 21.02
C PHE A 72 -6.08 -9.09 20.19
N THR A 73 -5.70 -10.23 19.61
CA THR A 73 -6.57 -11.07 18.79
C THR A 73 -7.82 -11.48 19.56
N ASP A 74 -7.66 -12.02 20.76
CA ASP A 74 -8.77 -12.47 21.60
C ASP A 74 -9.78 -11.35 21.90
N LYS A 75 -9.34 -10.09 21.95
CA LYS A 75 -10.21 -8.92 22.18
C LYS A 75 -11.01 -8.50 20.95
N VAL A 76 -10.57 -8.86 19.75
CA VAL A 76 -11.12 -8.32 18.49
C VAL A 76 -11.61 -9.38 17.52
N ILE A 77 -11.38 -10.67 17.80
CA ILE A 77 -11.71 -11.79 16.89
C ILE A 77 -13.18 -11.79 16.48
N ASP A 78 -14.09 -11.50 17.41
CA ASP A 78 -15.54 -11.43 17.15
C ASP A 78 -15.91 -10.30 16.17
N LYS A 79 -15.06 -9.28 16.03
CA LYS A 79 -15.29 -8.08 15.22
C LYS A 79 -14.62 -8.14 13.85
N LEU A 80 -13.95 -9.24 13.50
CA LEU A 80 -13.27 -9.37 12.20
C LEU A 80 -14.21 -9.12 11.01
N GLY A 81 -15.47 -9.56 11.12
CA GLY A 81 -16.50 -9.35 10.10
C GLY A 81 -17.03 -7.91 9.99
N GLU A 82 -16.77 -7.07 11.00
CA GLU A 82 -17.21 -5.67 11.06
C GLU A 82 -16.14 -4.68 10.59
N ALA A 83 -15.00 -5.18 10.09
CA ALA A 83 -13.89 -4.34 9.65
C ALA A 83 -14.34 -3.40 8.52
N ARG A 84 -14.14 -2.09 8.73
CA ARG A 84 -14.50 -1.07 7.74
C ARG A 84 -13.57 -1.18 6.54
N GLU A 85 -14.13 -1.29 5.34
CA GLU A 85 -13.36 -1.22 4.11
C GLU A 85 -12.94 0.23 3.82
N LEU A 86 -11.64 0.44 3.58
CA LEU A 86 -11.10 1.76 3.22
C LEU A 86 -10.69 1.82 1.76
N GLU A 87 -10.83 3.00 1.16
CA GLU A 87 -10.25 3.31 -0.14
C GLU A 87 -8.76 3.68 -0.02
N ASP A 88 -8.01 3.61 -1.13
CA ASP A 88 -6.55 3.78 -1.18
C ASP A 88 -6.04 4.99 -0.37
N THR A 89 -6.56 6.19 -0.60
CA THR A 89 -6.07 7.40 0.07
C THR A 89 -6.39 7.42 1.56
N GLU A 90 -7.57 6.92 1.96
CA GLU A 90 -7.95 6.81 3.36
C GLU A 90 -7.08 5.78 4.08
N PHE A 91 -6.80 4.65 3.41
CA PHE A 91 -5.95 3.59 3.93
C PHE A 91 -4.53 4.08 4.21
N TRP A 92 -3.88 4.74 3.26
CA TRP A 92 -2.52 5.26 3.44
C TRP A 92 -2.44 6.38 4.48
N SER A 93 -3.48 7.22 4.59
CA SER A 93 -3.56 8.18 5.69
C SER A 93 -3.76 7.48 7.02
N TRP A 94 -4.56 6.41 7.04
CA TRP A 94 -4.77 5.61 8.24
C TRP A 94 -3.49 4.92 8.66
N THR A 95 -2.61 4.42 7.79
CA THR A 95 -1.41 3.72 8.29
C THR A 95 -0.46 4.60 9.11
N GLU A 96 -0.56 5.94 9.02
CA GLU A 96 0.34 6.91 9.67
C GLU A 96 1.83 6.70 9.31
N GLN A 97 2.12 5.96 8.24
CA GLN A 97 3.46 5.76 7.75
C GLN A 97 3.93 6.97 6.95
N ASN A 98 5.26 7.16 6.85
CA ASN A 98 5.82 8.17 5.96
C ASN A 98 5.61 7.76 4.50
N THR A 99 4.59 8.34 3.86
CA THR A 99 4.22 8.04 2.48
C THR A 99 4.88 9.01 1.51
N GLU A 100 5.22 8.51 0.33
CA GLU A 100 5.69 9.33 -0.77
C GLU A 100 4.64 9.36 -1.88
N TRP A 101 4.43 10.55 -2.45
CA TRP A 101 3.57 10.70 -3.62
C TRP A 101 4.20 10.04 -4.84
N PHE A 102 3.58 8.95 -5.30
CA PHE A 102 3.99 8.20 -6.48
C PHE A 102 2.96 8.39 -7.60
N PHE A 103 3.26 9.35 -8.47
CA PHE A 103 2.40 9.82 -9.57
C PHE A 103 1.03 10.30 -9.10
N ASP A 104 0.07 9.41 -8.93
CA ASP A 104 -1.33 9.70 -8.62
C ASP A 104 -1.74 9.33 -7.19
N ARG A 105 -0.91 8.61 -6.42
CA ARG A 105 -1.28 8.09 -5.10
C ARG A 105 -0.15 8.23 -4.06
N PRO A 106 -0.48 8.43 -2.78
CA PRO A 106 0.49 8.25 -1.71
C PRO A 106 0.75 6.75 -1.53
N ILE A 107 2.01 6.32 -1.50
CA ILE A 107 2.37 4.93 -1.22
C ILE A 107 3.63 4.88 -0.36
N VAL A 108 3.86 3.73 0.28
CA VAL A 108 5.18 3.33 0.78
C VAL A 108 5.74 2.29 -0.17
N LEU A 109 6.91 2.52 -0.78
CA LEU A 109 7.51 1.56 -1.70
C LEU A 109 8.18 0.41 -0.94
N HIS A 110 8.03 -0.81 -1.46
CA HIS A 110 8.69 -1.98 -0.88
C HIS A 110 10.24 -1.82 -0.88
N PRO A 111 10.94 -2.08 0.23
CA PRO A 111 12.39 -1.82 0.38
C PRO A 111 13.29 -2.54 -0.65
N CYS A 112 12.87 -3.71 -1.14
CA CYS A 112 13.62 -4.45 -2.18
C CYS A 112 13.66 -3.74 -3.55
N VAL A 113 12.84 -2.71 -3.76
CA VAL A 113 12.84 -1.95 -5.01
C VAL A 113 13.98 -0.93 -4.96
N LYS A 114 14.94 -1.06 -5.89
CA LYS A 114 16.07 -0.13 -6.00
C LYS A 114 15.59 1.22 -6.53
N GLY A 115 15.17 2.09 -5.62
CA GLY A 115 14.70 3.43 -5.92
C GLY A 115 13.31 3.48 -6.55
N LYS A 116 12.80 4.69 -6.72
CA LYS A 116 11.47 4.95 -7.26
C LYS A 116 11.40 4.55 -8.75
N PRO A 117 10.46 3.67 -9.16
CA PRO A 117 10.32 3.33 -10.57
C PRO A 117 10.08 4.58 -11.43
N SER A 118 10.78 4.67 -12.55
CA SER A 118 10.56 5.72 -13.56
C SER A 118 9.15 5.64 -14.15
N ARG A 119 8.69 6.73 -14.78
CA ARG A 119 7.34 6.79 -15.38
C ARG A 119 7.09 5.70 -16.42
N SER A 120 8.09 5.36 -17.23
CA SER A 120 7.97 4.28 -18.22
C SER A 120 7.80 2.92 -17.54
N GLN A 121 8.61 2.64 -16.52
CA GLN A 121 8.48 1.41 -15.72
C GLN A 121 7.12 1.33 -15.04
N TYR A 122 6.65 2.43 -14.45
CA TYR A 122 5.32 2.49 -13.85
C TYR A 122 4.19 2.19 -14.85
N LEU A 123 4.23 2.79 -16.04
CA LEU A 123 3.25 2.50 -17.09
C LEU A 123 3.27 1.01 -17.48
N THR A 124 4.44 0.40 -17.59
CA THR A 124 4.56 -1.04 -17.86
C THR A 124 3.99 -1.88 -16.72
N ILE A 125 4.34 -1.57 -15.47
CA ILE A 125 3.88 -2.28 -14.27
C ILE A 125 2.35 -2.24 -14.16
N MET A 126 1.77 -1.05 -14.35
CA MET A 126 0.32 -0.84 -14.27
C MET A 126 -0.43 -1.26 -15.54
N ASN A 127 0.27 -1.77 -16.56
CA ASN A 127 -0.27 -2.10 -17.88
C ASN A 127 -1.04 -0.93 -18.52
N LEU A 128 -0.48 0.28 -18.40
CA LEU A 128 -1.04 1.52 -18.92
C LEU A 128 -0.29 1.96 -20.18
N ARG A 129 -1.02 2.59 -21.10
CA ARG A 129 -0.41 3.22 -22.28
C ARG A 129 -0.08 4.68 -22.00
N ALA A 130 1.11 5.12 -22.39
CA ALA A 130 1.48 6.52 -22.38
C ALA A 130 0.50 7.34 -23.25
N LYS A 131 -0.22 8.28 -22.64
CA LYS A 131 -1.02 9.26 -23.38
C LYS A 131 -0.07 10.30 -23.98
N THR A 132 0.00 10.37 -25.30
CA THR A 132 0.65 11.46 -26.02
C THR A 132 -0.40 12.46 -26.44
N ALA A 133 -0.08 13.77 -26.39
CA ALA A 133 -0.95 14.78 -26.97
C ALA A 133 -1.21 14.41 -28.43
N ARG A 134 -2.48 14.36 -28.84
CA ARG A 134 -2.83 14.12 -30.25
C ARG A 134 -2.09 15.16 -31.08
N ARG A 135 -1.30 14.71 -32.06
CA ARG A 135 -0.62 15.61 -32.99
C ARG A 135 -1.63 16.62 -33.51
N ILE A 136 -1.31 17.91 -33.38
CA ILE A 136 -2.08 18.98 -34.02
C ILE A 136 -2.22 18.60 -35.50
N PRO A 137 -3.45 18.59 -36.07
CA PRO A 137 -3.63 18.32 -37.49
C PRO A 137 -2.72 19.23 -38.29
N ARG A 138 -1.87 18.67 -39.16
CA ARG A 138 -0.87 19.42 -39.96
C ARG A 138 -1.51 20.39 -40.99
N GLN A 139 -2.85 20.48 -41.03
CA GLN A 139 -3.62 21.25 -41.98
C GLN A 139 -4.49 22.34 -41.34
N ILE A 140 -4.10 22.90 -40.20
CA ILE A 140 -4.70 24.17 -39.76
C ILE A 140 -4.11 25.29 -40.63
N ARG A 141 -4.61 25.44 -41.86
CA ARG A 141 -4.44 26.65 -42.66
C ARG A 141 -5.26 27.76 -42.00
N GLY A 142 -4.70 28.39 -40.97
CA GLY A 142 -5.27 29.62 -40.44
C GLY A 142 -5.15 30.72 -41.49
N THR A 143 -6.26 31.20 -42.02
CA THR A 143 -6.30 32.48 -42.73
C THR A 143 -6.02 33.59 -41.72
N PHE A 144 -4.77 34.05 -41.66
CA PHE A 144 -4.47 35.30 -40.97
C PHE A 144 -5.18 36.44 -41.72
N LYS A 145 -6.17 37.09 -41.08
CA LYS A 145 -6.71 38.35 -41.58
C LYS A 145 -5.60 39.39 -41.52
N GLN A 146 -5.01 39.73 -42.66
CA GLN A 146 -4.19 40.94 -42.76
C GLN A 146 -5.06 42.15 -42.44
N ARG A 147 -4.68 42.91 -41.41
CA ARG A 147 -5.25 44.24 -41.19
C ARG A 147 -4.78 45.13 -42.33
N LYS A 148 -5.71 45.62 -43.15
CA LYS A 148 -5.43 46.69 -44.11
C LYS A 148 -5.18 47.98 -43.32
N HIS A 149 -4.03 48.60 -43.57
CA HIS A 149 -3.70 49.96 -43.13
C HIS A 149 -4.61 50.98 -43.79
#